data_AF-A0AAU9NLX7-F1
#
_entry.id   AF-A0AAU9NLX7-F1
#
_cell.length_a   1.000
_cell.length_b   1.000
_cell.length_c   1.000
_cell.angle_alpha   90.00
_cell.angle_beta   90.00
_cell.angle_gamma   90.00
#
_symmetry.space_group_name_H-M   'P 1'
#
loop_
_entity.id
_entity.type
_entity.pdbx_description
1 polymer ?
#
loop_
_entity_poly.entity_id
_entity_poly.type
_entity_poly.pdbx_seq_one_letter_code
_entity_poly.pdbx_strand_id
1 'polypeptide(L)'
;MATAVPPPPLTRLNTFVARSRIGKRFKLDERNTTFTTELRAGTATFLTMAYILAVNASILSDSGATCSVSDCIPLCSDPSFTSNCTGPDLRLIQPDISCKFPPVNPGYTACLERVRKDLIVATVASSLIGCVIMGTFANLPLALAPGMGTNAYFAYTVVGFHGSGNISYESALAAVFIEGMIFLLISTVGLRAKLAKLVPKPVRISSSAGIGLFLAFIGLQNNEGIGLIGYSASTLVTLGACPNSSRASLAPVITFPNGTISLLPGGSVSGNIMCVNNRMESPTLWLGVVGFVIIAYCLVKNIKGAMIYGIVFVTAVSWFRNTQVTVFPHTPTGDSSFQYFKKIVDVHKIQSTAGALSFSSINKGYFWEALVTFLYVDILDTTGTLYSMARFAGFSNEDGDFEGQYFAFMSDASAIVVGSLLGTSPVTAYIESSTGIREGGRTGITALTVAGYFMLAFFFTPLLASIPAWAVGPPLILVGVLMMKSVVEIDWDDMRQAIPAFMTLILMPLTYSIAYGLIGGIGTYMVLNLWDCGEGLLSKYGILKGVRSNEFIINGSLGENGVIKESSVVESRKALEV
;
A
#
# COMPACT_ATOMS: atom_id res chain seq x y z
N MET A 1 -52.53 15.01 -25.45
CA MET A 1 -51.18 15.58 -25.57
C MET A 1 -50.52 15.46 -24.20
N ALA A 2 -49.79 14.37 -23.94
CA ALA A 2 -49.16 14.14 -22.65
C ALA A 2 -47.99 15.13 -22.51
N THR A 3 -48.10 16.05 -21.56
CA THR A 3 -47.04 16.98 -21.18
C THR A 3 -45.87 16.16 -20.64
N ALA A 4 -44.83 15.98 -21.47
CA ALA A 4 -43.61 15.31 -21.05
C ALA A 4 -43.02 16.08 -19.88
N VAL A 5 -43.11 15.50 -18.67
CA VAL A 5 -42.49 16.04 -17.47
C VAL A 5 -40.99 16.24 -17.80
N PRO A 6 -40.45 17.45 -17.61
CA PRO A 6 -39.05 17.70 -17.91
C PRO A 6 -38.18 16.73 -17.10
N PRO A 7 -37.20 16.06 -17.74
CA PRO A 7 -36.37 15.10 -17.03
C PRO A 7 -35.65 15.78 -15.85
N PRO A 8 -35.40 15.05 -14.75
CA PRO A 8 -34.72 15.58 -13.57
C PRO A 8 -33.42 16.31 -13.94
N PRO A 9 -32.99 17.32 -13.17
CA PRO A 9 -31.82 18.12 -13.49
C PRO A 9 -30.54 17.28 -13.66
N LEU A 10 -30.37 16.23 -12.85
CA LEU A 10 -29.26 15.28 -12.98
C LEU A 10 -29.29 14.51 -14.30
N THR A 11 -30.48 14.08 -14.75
CA THR A 11 -30.65 13.38 -16.02
C THR A 11 -30.33 14.29 -17.21
N ARG A 12 -30.71 15.57 -17.15
CA ARG A 12 -30.35 16.57 -18.17
C ARG A 12 -28.83 16.78 -18.25
N LEU A 13 -28.17 16.94 -17.11
CA LEU A 13 -26.70 17.07 -17.04
C LEU A 13 -26.03 15.84 -17.63
N ASN A 14 -26.48 14.64 -17.27
CA ASN A 14 -25.92 13.39 -17.77
C ASN A 14 -26.04 13.26 -19.28
N THR A 15 -27.22 13.52 -19.85
CA THR A 15 -27.43 13.47 -21.31
C THR A 15 -26.62 14.55 -22.04
N PHE A 16 -26.49 15.74 -21.45
CA PHE A 16 -25.68 16.82 -22.01
C PHE A 16 -24.19 16.46 -22.05
N VAL A 17 -23.65 15.94 -20.93
CA VAL A 17 -22.23 15.54 -20.85
C VAL A 17 -21.95 14.33 -21.74
N ALA A 18 -22.83 13.34 -21.80
CA ALA A 18 -22.70 12.17 -22.67
C ALA A 18 -22.54 12.57 -24.16
N ARG A 19 -23.36 13.52 -24.63
CA ARG A 19 -23.30 14.03 -26.01
C ARG A 19 -22.13 14.98 -26.29
N SER A 20 -21.52 15.53 -25.25
CA SER A 20 -20.39 16.46 -25.36
C SER A 20 -19.11 15.76 -25.84
N ARG A 21 -18.09 16.56 -26.19
CA ARG A 21 -16.74 16.03 -26.52
C ARG A 21 -16.14 15.21 -25.38
N ILE A 22 -16.44 15.56 -24.13
CA ILE A 22 -15.97 14.84 -22.94
C ILE A 22 -16.63 13.45 -22.90
N GLY A 23 -17.95 13.36 -23.03
CA GLY A 23 -18.64 12.06 -23.01
C GLY A 23 -18.19 11.10 -24.10
N LYS A 24 -17.92 11.62 -25.30
CA LYS A 24 -17.34 10.84 -26.41
C LYS A 24 -15.90 10.40 -26.14
N ARG A 25 -15.05 11.28 -25.59
CA ARG A 25 -13.65 10.96 -25.23
C ARG A 25 -13.55 9.85 -24.20
N PHE A 26 -14.41 9.90 -23.17
CA PHE A 26 -14.42 8.94 -22.06
C PHE A 26 -15.31 7.70 -22.34
N LYS A 27 -15.99 7.65 -23.50
CA LYS A 27 -16.85 6.54 -23.92
C LYS A 27 -17.98 6.24 -22.92
N LEU A 28 -18.64 7.28 -22.40
CA LEU A 28 -19.68 7.14 -21.35
C LEU A 28 -20.83 6.24 -21.80
N ASP A 29 -21.34 6.45 -23.02
CA ASP A 29 -22.45 5.67 -23.58
C ASP A 29 -22.03 4.21 -23.85
N GLU A 30 -20.84 3.98 -24.43
CA GLU A 30 -20.32 2.62 -24.72
C GLU A 30 -20.07 1.82 -23.44
N ARG A 31 -19.66 2.48 -22.36
CA ARG A 31 -19.37 1.83 -21.07
C ARG A 31 -20.57 1.76 -20.13
N ASN A 32 -21.77 2.16 -20.58
CA ASN A 32 -23.02 2.14 -19.81
C ASN A 32 -22.89 2.86 -18.45
N THR A 33 -22.32 4.06 -18.43
CA THR A 33 -22.13 4.86 -17.21
C THR A 33 -22.55 6.32 -17.43
N THR A 34 -22.78 7.06 -16.34
CA THR A 34 -23.19 8.47 -16.39
C THR A 34 -22.19 9.36 -15.67
N PHE A 35 -22.11 10.63 -16.06
CA PHE A 35 -21.22 11.60 -15.44
C PHE A 35 -21.41 11.70 -13.91
N THR A 36 -22.64 11.69 -13.43
CA THR A 36 -22.93 11.70 -11.99
C THR A 36 -22.51 10.40 -11.29
N THR A 37 -22.60 9.26 -11.99
CA THR A 37 -22.13 7.97 -11.45
C THR A 37 -20.61 7.98 -11.30
N GLU A 38 -19.89 8.50 -12.29
CA GLU A 38 -18.42 8.62 -12.25
C GLU A 38 -17.95 9.56 -11.13
N LEU A 39 -18.62 10.70 -10.93
CA LEU A 39 -18.35 11.60 -9.81
C LEU A 39 -18.58 10.92 -8.46
N ARG A 40 -19.66 10.14 -8.34
CA ARG A 40 -19.97 9.38 -7.13
C ARG A 40 -18.98 8.23 -6.88
N ALA A 41 -18.55 7.57 -7.95
CA ALA A 41 -17.54 6.54 -7.90
C ALA A 41 -16.19 7.12 -7.46
N GLY A 42 -15.78 8.25 -8.05
CA GLY A 42 -14.52 8.91 -7.71
C GLY A 42 -14.50 9.45 -6.28
N THR A 43 -15.64 9.97 -5.80
CA THR A 43 -15.80 10.26 -4.35
C THR A 43 -15.60 9.00 -3.54
N ALA A 44 -16.33 7.92 -3.81
CA ALA A 44 -16.19 6.69 -3.04
C ALA A 44 -14.74 6.18 -3.01
N THR A 45 -14.06 6.14 -4.17
CA THR A 45 -12.65 5.75 -4.28
C THR A 45 -11.75 6.63 -3.42
N PHE A 46 -11.81 7.97 -3.59
CA PHE A 46 -10.98 8.88 -2.79
C PHE A 46 -11.25 8.71 -1.29
N LEU A 47 -12.52 8.62 -0.92
CA LEU A 47 -12.93 8.46 0.47
C LEU A 47 -12.40 7.17 1.10
N THR A 48 -12.30 6.09 0.32
CA THR A 48 -11.65 4.84 0.78
C THR A 48 -10.13 4.90 0.81
N MET A 49 -9.51 5.76 0.00
CA MET A 49 -8.06 5.91 -0.10
C MET A 49 -7.49 7.01 0.80
N ALA A 50 -8.33 7.90 1.33
CA ALA A 50 -7.89 9.11 2.04
C ALA A 50 -6.94 8.84 3.21
N TYR A 51 -7.00 7.64 3.80
CA TYR A 51 -6.10 7.20 4.85
C TYR A 51 -4.62 7.18 4.41
N ILE A 52 -4.34 7.02 3.11
CA ILE A 52 -2.98 6.92 2.58
C ILE A 52 -2.16 8.17 2.85
N LEU A 53 -2.83 9.32 2.92
CA LEU A 53 -2.20 10.61 3.19
C LEU A 53 -1.48 10.58 4.54
N ALA A 54 -2.09 9.95 5.56
CA ALA A 54 -1.50 9.84 6.88
C ALA A 54 -0.52 8.66 6.98
N VAL A 55 -0.90 7.48 6.45
CA VAL A 55 -0.11 6.26 6.67
C VAL A 55 1.17 6.23 5.86
N ASN A 56 1.14 6.68 4.59
CA ASN A 56 2.35 6.70 3.79
C ASN A 56 3.43 7.56 4.47
N ALA A 57 3.04 8.73 4.98
CA ALA A 57 3.91 9.62 5.70
C ALA A 57 4.41 9.03 7.03
N SER A 58 3.56 8.30 7.76
CA SER A 58 3.93 7.61 9.02
C SER A 58 5.02 6.56 8.76
N ILE A 59 4.74 5.61 7.86
CA ILE A 59 5.66 4.51 7.51
C ILE A 59 6.99 5.04 6.98
N LEU A 60 6.98 6.05 6.10
CA LEU A 60 8.22 6.61 5.57
C LEU A 60 9.00 7.39 6.64
N SER A 61 8.32 8.09 7.55
CA SER A 61 8.98 8.78 8.66
C SER A 61 9.63 7.82 9.66
N ASP A 62 9.10 6.61 9.84
CA ASP A 62 9.71 5.56 10.67
C ASP A 62 11.09 5.12 10.16
N SER A 63 11.33 5.22 8.85
CA SER A 63 12.65 4.95 8.26
C SER A 63 13.69 6.04 8.57
N GLY A 64 13.29 7.13 9.23
CA GLY A 64 14.09 8.32 9.44
C GLY A 64 14.05 9.31 8.28
N ALA A 65 13.54 8.88 7.12
CA ALA A 65 13.44 9.68 5.91
C ALA A 65 14.76 10.41 5.59
N THR A 66 14.71 11.71 5.26
CA THR A 66 15.90 12.54 5.00
C THR A 66 16.56 13.08 6.28
N CYS A 67 16.09 12.70 7.47
CA CYS A 67 16.67 13.16 8.73
C CYS A 67 17.96 12.41 9.07
N SER A 68 18.98 13.17 9.48
CA SER A 68 20.30 12.61 9.80
C SER A 68 20.76 13.02 11.20
N VAL A 69 21.97 12.59 11.59
CA VAL A 69 22.58 12.97 12.88
C VAL A 69 22.81 14.49 12.96
N SER A 70 22.92 15.18 11.82
CA SER A 70 23.07 16.65 11.79
C SER A 70 21.86 17.41 12.30
N ASP A 71 20.67 16.79 12.31
CA ASP A 71 19.44 17.40 12.80
C ASP A 71 19.28 17.30 14.32
N CYS A 72 20.16 16.53 14.97
CA CYS A 72 20.18 16.39 16.41
C CYS A 72 20.76 17.65 17.07
N ILE A 73 20.13 18.11 18.15
CA ILE A 73 20.64 19.23 18.95
C ILE A 73 21.57 18.70 20.07
N PRO A 74 22.63 19.43 20.45
CA PRO A 74 23.45 19.07 21.59
C PRO A 74 22.61 19.13 22.88
N LEU A 75 22.80 18.16 23.77
CA LEU A 75 22.07 18.06 25.05
C LEU A 75 23.04 18.20 26.24
N CYS A 76 22.56 18.75 27.36
CA CYS A 76 23.31 18.73 28.61
C CYS A 76 23.18 17.37 29.30
N SER A 77 24.18 17.02 30.12
CA SER A 77 24.15 15.83 30.98
C SER A 77 23.00 15.83 31.99
N ASP A 78 22.47 16.99 32.36
CA ASP A 78 21.25 17.14 33.16
C ASP A 78 20.09 17.62 32.26
N PRO A 79 18.98 16.87 32.14
CA PRO A 79 17.83 17.23 31.31
C PRO A 79 17.09 18.50 31.76
N SER A 80 17.40 19.03 32.94
CA SER A 80 16.82 20.27 33.50
C SER A 80 17.32 21.54 32.79
N PHE A 81 18.44 21.46 32.06
CA PHE A 81 19.05 22.59 31.36
C PHE A 81 19.09 22.31 29.85
N THR A 82 18.27 23.00 29.06
CA THR A 82 18.10 22.70 27.63
C THR A 82 18.86 23.63 26.67
N SER A 83 19.43 24.74 27.14
CA SER A 83 20.04 25.75 26.26
C SER A 83 21.40 26.29 26.70
N ASN A 84 21.71 26.29 28.01
CA ASN A 84 23.00 26.75 28.54
C ASN A 84 23.56 25.70 29.50
N CYS A 85 24.39 24.78 29.02
CA CYS A 85 25.14 23.85 29.86
C CYS A 85 26.30 24.57 30.56
N THR A 86 26.00 25.54 31.43
CA THR A 86 27.01 26.31 32.16
C THR A 86 26.93 25.97 33.65
N GLY A 87 27.72 24.99 34.08
CA GLY A 87 27.84 24.57 35.48
C GLY A 87 29.06 23.67 35.67
N PRO A 88 29.61 23.58 36.89
CA PRO A 88 30.87 22.87 37.16
C PRO A 88 30.79 21.35 36.89
N ASP A 89 29.59 20.75 36.99
CA ASP A 89 29.34 19.32 36.76
C ASP A 89 28.54 19.02 35.49
N LEU A 90 28.29 20.02 34.64
CA LEU A 90 27.50 19.88 33.41
C LEU A 90 28.41 19.64 32.20
N ARG A 91 28.13 18.59 31.43
CA ARG A 91 28.84 18.28 30.17
C ARG A 91 27.92 18.43 28.99
N LEU A 92 28.42 19.06 27.92
CA LEU A 92 27.75 19.13 26.62
C LEU A 92 27.95 17.79 25.89
N ILE A 93 26.86 17.07 25.63
CA ILE A 93 26.88 15.82 24.87
C ILE A 93 26.63 16.17 23.40
N GLN A 94 27.65 15.98 22.56
CA GLN A 94 27.48 16.11 21.12
C GLN A 94 26.64 14.95 20.58
N PRO A 95 25.77 15.20 19.58
CA PRO A 95 24.94 14.16 19.02
C PRO A 95 25.78 13.15 18.25
N ASP A 96 25.62 11.88 18.61
CA ASP A 96 26.13 10.72 17.87
C ASP A 96 24.94 9.96 17.25
N ILE A 97 25.19 8.88 16.51
CA ILE A 97 24.16 8.06 15.86
C ILE A 97 23.08 7.56 16.83
N SER A 98 23.42 7.43 18.11
CA SER A 98 22.49 7.13 19.21
C SER A 98 21.36 8.16 19.36
N CYS A 99 21.52 9.39 18.86
CA CYS A 99 20.51 10.45 18.94
C CYS A 99 19.22 10.14 18.17
N LYS A 100 19.29 9.21 17.21
CA LYS A 100 18.15 8.74 16.43
C LYS A 100 17.26 7.77 17.19
N PHE A 101 17.79 7.09 18.21
CA PHE A 101 17.10 5.99 18.89
C PHE A 101 16.61 6.41 20.28
N PRO A 102 15.61 5.71 20.86
CA PRO A 102 15.07 6.05 22.16
C PRO A 102 16.13 6.06 23.29
N PRO A 103 16.18 7.11 24.14
CA PRO A 103 15.36 8.34 24.09
C PRO A 103 15.77 9.26 22.93
N VAL A 104 14.82 9.51 22.02
CA VAL A 104 15.07 10.21 20.75
C VAL A 104 15.35 11.69 21.00
N ASN A 105 16.36 12.23 20.32
CA ASN A 105 16.73 13.64 20.45
C ASN A 105 15.58 14.57 20.02
N PRO A 106 15.31 15.68 20.74
CA PRO A 106 14.26 16.63 20.37
C PRO A 106 14.43 17.25 18.99
N GLY A 107 15.68 17.53 18.57
CA GLY A 107 15.99 18.07 17.25
C GLY A 107 15.65 17.09 16.13
N TYR A 108 16.01 15.82 16.33
CA TYR A 108 15.67 14.74 15.40
C TYR A 108 14.15 14.52 15.31
N THR A 109 13.45 14.56 16.45
CA THR A 109 11.98 14.46 16.50
C THR A 109 11.31 15.60 15.73
N ALA A 110 11.84 16.83 15.87
CA ALA A 110 11.35 17.97 15.10
C ALA A 110 11.61 17.83 13.59
N CYS A 111 12.71 17.17 13.21
CA CYS A 111 12.97 16.81 11.82
C CYS A 111 11.95 15.80 11.30
N LEU A 112 11.70 14.72 12.03
CA LEU A 112 10.70 13.72 11.65
C LEU A 112 9.32 14.33 11.44
N GLU A 113 8.88 15.23 12.32
CA GLU A 113 7.61 15.93 12.18
C GLU A 113 7.54 16.83 10.94
N ARG A 114 8.67 17.46 10.57
CA ARG A 114 8.77 18.25 9.34
C ARG A 114 8.69 17.37 8.10
N VAL A 115 9.45 16.27 8.10
CA VAL A 115 9.48 15.34 6.97
C VAL A 115 8.14 14.63 6.82
N ARG A 116 7.47 14.26 7.91
CA ARG A 116 6.11 13.72 7.88
C ARG A 116 5.15 14.64 7.14
N LYS A 117 5.23 15.96 7.38
CA LYS A 117 4.42 16.97 6.66
C LYS A 117 4.82 17.07 5.18
N ASP A 118 6.10 17.08 4.88
CA ASP A 118 6.61 17.04 3.49
C ASP A 118 6.08 15.82 2.73
N LEU A 119 6.09 14.65 3.37
CA LEU A 119 5.64 13.38 2.79
C LEU A 119 4.14 13.35 2.52
N ILE A 120 3.30 13.98 3.36
CA ILE A 120 1.87 14.13 3.06
C ILE A 120 1.69 14.92 1.75
N VAL A 121 2.39 16.06 1.63
CA VAL A 121 2.33 16.90 0.43
C VAL A 121 2.87 16.17 -0.80
N ALA A 122 3.97 15.42 -0.65
CA ALA A 122 4.54 14.58 -1.71
C ALA A 122 3.54 13.49 -2.16
N THR A 123 2.86 12.85 -1.22
CA THR A 123 1.81 11.85 -1.47
C THR A 123 0.65 12.45 -2.25
N VAL A 124 0.16 13.62 -1.83
CA VAL A 124 -0.93 14.32 -2.53
C VAL A 124 -0.51 14.68 -3.96
N ALA A 125 0.68 15.26 -4.12
CA ALA A 125 1.19 15.71 -5.42
C ALA A 125 1.42 14.54 -6.40
N SER A 126 2.05 13.46 -5.93
CA SER A 126 2.34 12.29 -6.77
C SER A 126 1.05 11.56 -7.17
N SER A 127 0.11 11.39 -6.22
CA SER A 127 -1.19 10.76 -6.48
C SER A 127 -2.07 11.60 -7.41
N LEU A 128 -2.05 12.93 -7.26
CA LEU A 128 -2.72 13.87 -8.16
C LEU A 128 -2.25 13.66 -9.60
N ILE A 129 -0.94 13.72 -9.83
CA ILE A 129 -0.35 13.60 -11.17
C ILE A 129 -0.63 12.21 -11.75
N GLY A 130 -0.42 11.15 -10.96
CA GLY A 130 -0.69 9.78 -11.39
C GLY A 130 -2.16 9.56 -11.78
N CYS A 131 -3.10 10.05 -10.96
CA CYS A 131 -4.54 9.95 -11.25
C CYS A 131 -4.95 10.77 -12.49
N VAL A 132 -4.34 11.94 -12.72
CA VAL A 132 -4.59 12.74 -13.94
C VAL A 132 -4.13 11.99 -15.18
N ILE A 133 -2.93 11.41 -15.16
CA ILE A 133 -2.39 10.67 -16.30
C ILE A 133 -3.24 9.42 -16.57
N MET A 134 -3.59 8.66 -15.53
CA MET A 134 -4.43 7.46 -15.66
C MET A 134 -5.82 7.80 -16.19
N GLY A 135 -6.44 8.85 -15.65
CA GLY A 135 -7.75 9.30 -16.08
C GLY A 135 -7.77 9.79 -17.52
N THR A 136 -6.80 10.62 -17.93
CA THR A 136 -6.80 11.25 -19.26
C THR A 136 -6.30 10.36 -20.39
N PHE A 137 -5.31 9.50 -20.14
CA PHE A 137 -4.65 8.70 -21.18
C PHE A 137 -5.15 7.25 -21.20
N ALA A 138 -5.20 6.58 -20.05
CA ALA A 138 -5.67 5.19 -20.00
C ALA A 138 -7.19 5.09 -20.02
N ASN A 139 -7.90 6.14 -19.60
CA ASN A 139 -9.36 6.17 -19.46
C ASN A 139 -9.86 5.00 -18.60
N LEU A 140 -9.21 4.73 -17.45
CA LEU A 140 -9.61 3.68 -16.52
C LEU A 140 -10.03 4.27 -15.17
N PRO A 141 -11.00 3.66 -14.46
CA PRO A 141 -11.50 4.14 -13.17
C PRO A 141 -10.56 3.80 -12.01
N LEU A 142 -9.25 3.90 -12.24
CA LEU A 142 -8.21 3.48 -11.30
C LEU A 142 -7.50 4.70 -10.76
N ALA A 143 -7.46 4.81 -9.44
CA ALA A 143 -6.67 5.81 -8.75
C ALA A 143 -5.25 5.29 -8.49
N LEU A 144 -4.27 6.20 -8.53
CA LEU A 144 -2.87 5.91 -8.25
C LEU A 144 -2.47 6.62 -6.96
N ALA A 145 -1.77 5.90 -6.09
CA ALA A 145 -1.21 6.41 -4.85
C ALA A 145 0.01 5.58 -4.42
N PRO A 146 0.87 6.07 -3.52
CA PRO A 146 1.99 5.30 -2.97
C PRO A 146 1.55 3.91 -2.46
N GLY A 147 2.15 2.86 -3.02
CA GLY A 147 1.80 1.47 -2.74
C GLY A 147 2.16 1.09 -1.31
N MET A 148 1.18 0.72 -0.48
CA MET A 148 1.45 0.46 0.95
C MET A 148 2.40 -0.72 1.17
N GLY A 149 2.32 -1.71 0.29
CA GLY A 149 3.21 -2.85 0.28
C GLY A 149 4.67 -2.49 -0.02
N THR A 150 4.89 -1.81 -1.15
CA THR A 150 6.21 -1.33 -1.56
C THR A 150 6.76 -0.28 -0.61
N ASN A 151 5.88 0.50 0.01
CA ASN A 151 6.21 1.49 1.03
C ASN A 151 6.77 0.85 2.31
N ALA A 152 6.12 -0.19 2.82
CA ALA A 152 6.62 -0.91 3.99
C ALA A 152 7.96 -1.61 3.69
N TYR A 153 8.10 -2.22 2.51
CA TYR A 153 9.37 -2.81 2.08
C TYR A 153 10.47 -1.74 1.97
N PHE A 154 10.17 -0.58 1.37
CA PHE A 154 11.08 0.55 1.28
C PHE A 154 11.55 1.01 2.67
N ALA A 155 10.61 1.26 3.58
CA ALA A 155 10.90 1.84 4.89
C ALA A 155 11.62 0.86 5.83
N TYR A 156 11.14 -0.37 5.92
CA TYR A 156 11.57 -1.31 6.95
C TYR A 156 12.64 -2.30 6.48
N THR A 157 12.67 -2.66 5.20
CA THR A 157 13.62 -3.66 4.67
C THR A 157 14.82 -3.00 4.00
N VAL A 158 14.60 -1.96 3.20
CA VAL A 158 15.67 -1.31 2.44
C VAL A 158 16.40 -0.24 3.27
N VAL A 159 15.64 0.73 3.79
CA VAL A 159 16.20 1.84 4.58
C VAL A 159 16.37 1.44 6.05
N GLY A 160 15.44 0.64 6.58
CA GLY A 160 15.43 0.23 7.98
C GLY A 160 14.94 1.34 8.92
N PHE A 161 14.54 0.95 10.13
CA PHE A 161 14.03 1.87 11.15
C PHE A 161 15.08 2.93 11.50
N HIS A 162 14.74 4.21 11.34
CA HIS A 162 15.64 5.35 11.52
C HIS A 162 16.96 5.28 10.70
N GLY A 163 16.94 4.58 9.56
CA GLY A 163 18.10 4.43 8.68
C GLY A 163 19.10 3.40 9.20
N SER A 164 18.64 2.38 9.94
CA SER A 164 19.48 1.28 10.42
C SER A 164 19.87 0.27 9.32
N GLY A 165 19.28 0.38 8.13
CA GLY A 165 19.56 -0.49 6.99
C GLY A 165 20.87 -0.13 6.25
N ASN A 166 21.19 -0.93 5.23
CA ASN A 166 22.43 -0.77 4.47
C ASN A 166 22.38 0.39 3.46
N ILE A 167 21.18 0.93 3.18
CA ILE A 167 20.94 1.93 2.16
C ILE A 167 20.30 3.16 2.82
N SER A 168 20.80 4.36 2.52
CA SER A 168 20.16 5.59 2.97
C SER A 168 18.84 5.84 2.23
N TYR A 169 17.96 6.63 2.83
CA TYR A 169 16.68 6.99 2.22
C TYR A 169 16.83 7.60 0.82
N GLU A 170 17.81 8.48 0.63
CA GLU A 170 18.08 9.18 -0.63
C GLU A 170 18.61 8.24 -1.71
N SER A 171 19.41 7.25 -1.33
CA SER A 171 19.87 6.20 -2.25
C SER A 171 18.74 5.23 -2.61
N ALA A 172 17.84 4.92 -1.66
CA ALA A 172 16.66 4.12 -1.95
C ALA A 172 15.70 4.85 -2.91
N LEU A 173 15.48 6.16 -2.72
CA LEU A 173 14.70 6.98 -3.67
C LEU A 173 15.35 7.02 -5.07
N ALA A 174 16.68 7.09 -5.14
CA ALA A 174 17.40 7.03 -6.42
C ALA A 174 17.19 5.68 -7.13
N ALA A 175 17.13 4.57 -6.38
CA ALA A 175 16.80 3.27 -6.95
C ALA A 175 15.37 3.25 -7.51
N VAL A 176 14.38 3.76 -6.76
CA VAL A 176 12.98 3.88 -7.22
C VAL A 176 12.85 4.79 -8.45
N PHE A 177 13.63 5.86 -8.52
CA PHE A 177 13.65 6.74 -9.69
C PHE A 177 14.18 6.01 -10.93
N ILE A 178 15.29 5.28 -10.81
CA ILE A 178 15.86 4.48 -11.91
C ILE A 178 14.90 3.37 -12.33
N GLU A 179 14.29 2.68 -11.36
CA GLU A 179 13.24 1.69 -11.58
C GLU A 179 12.09 2.27 -12.41
N GLY A 180 11.53 3.41 -11.99
CA GLY A 180 10.43 4.08 -12.72
C GLY A 180 10.81 4.43 -14.16
N MET A 181 12.06 4.88 -14.37
CA MET A 181 12.58 5.14 -15.72
C MET A 181 12.73 3.86 -16.56
N ILE A 182 13.25 2.78 -15.97
CA ILE A 182 13.33 1.47 -16.63
C ILE A 182 11.92 0.99 -17.00
N PHE A 183 10.93 1.13 -16.11
CA PHE A 183 9.56 0.76 -16.43
C PHE A 183 8.90 1.60 -17.48
N LEU A 184 9.17 2.90 -17.50
CA LEU A 184 8.66 3.77 -18.53
C LEU A 184 9.21 3.32 -19.89
N LEU A 185 10.49 2.98 -19.98
CA LEU A 185 11.11 2.43 -21.20
C LEU A 185 10.54 1.06 -21.60
N ILE A 186 10.39 0.13 -20.65
CA ILE A 186 9.84 -1.21 -20.93
C ILE A 186 8.36 -1.12 -21.35
N SER A 187 7.61 -0.18 -20.77
CA SER A 187 6.18 0.04 -21.07
C SER A 187 5.98 0.67 -22.45
N THR A 188 6.85 1.60 -22.87
CA THR A 188 6.78 2.20 -24.21
C THR A 188 7.09 1.20 -25.32
N VAL A 189 7.97 0.23 -25.05
CA VAL A 189 8.26 -0.91 -25.97
C VAL A 189 7.16 -1.97 -25.94
N GLY A 190 6.23 -1.92 -24.98
CA GLY A 190 5.14 -2.89 -24.82
C GLY A 190 5.59 -4.24 -24.23
N LEU A 191 6.82 -4.33 -23.73
CA LEU A 191 7.37 -5.55 -23.14
C LEU A 191 6.76 -5.85 -21.75
N ARG A 192 6.28 -4.82 -21.02
CA ARG A 192 5.69 -4.99 -19.67
C ARG A 192 4.46 -5.91 -19.68
N ALA A 193 3.60 -5.79 -20.68
CA ALA A 193 2.43 -6.66 -20.83
C ALA A 193 2.83 -8.13 -21.10
N LYS A 194 3.95 -8.36 -21.79
CA LYS A 194 4.49 -9.73 -22.00
C LYS A 194 5.12 -10.28 -20.72
N LEU A 195 5.85 -9.46 -19.98
CA LEU A 195 6.42 -9.85 -18.68
C LEU A 195 5.33 -10.21 -17.67
N ALA A 196 4.23 -9.47 -17.65
CA ALA A 196 3.05 -9.77 -16.85
C ALA A 196 2.46 -11.17 -17.13
N LYS A 197 2.59 -11.69 -18.35
CA LYS A 197 2.13 -13.04 -18.74
C LYS A 197 3.10 -14.16 -18.33
N LEU A 198 4.35 -13.84 -17.97
CA LEU A 198 5.30 -14.83 -17.45
C LEU A 198 4.99 -15.27 -16.02
N VAL A 199 4.21 -14.46 -15.29
CA VAL A 199 3.85 -14.74 -13.91
C VAL A 199 2.76 -15.81 -13.88
N PRO A 200 2.95 -16.92 -13.14
CA PRO A 200 1.94 -17.95 -13.00
C PRO A 200 0.61 -17.38 -12.50
N LYS A 201 -0.50 -17.77 -13.14
CA LYS A 201 -1.86 -17.37 -12.74
C LYS A 201 -2.15 -17.55 -11.24
N PRO A 202 -1.84 -18.68 -10.58
CA PRO A 202 -2.13 -18.84 -9.14
C PRO A 202 -1.35 -17.84 -8.28
N VAL A 203 -0.09 -17.55 -8.61
CA VAL A 203 0.71 -16.56 -7.91
C VAL A 203 0.12 -15.17 -8.14
N ARG A 204 -0.16 -14.78 -9.40
CA ARG A 204 -0.72 -13.47 -9.74
C ARG A 204 -2.03 -13.16 -9.01
N ILE A 205 -2.94 -14.15 -8.89
CA ILE A 205 -4.22 -13.98 -8.19
C ILE A 205 -3.99 -13.92 -6.67
N SER A 206 -3.23 -14.87 -6.10
CA SER A 206 -2.94 -14.92 -4.66
C SER A 206 -2.12 -13.73 -4.17
N SER A 207 -1.30 -13.10 -5.02
CA SER A 207 -0.55 -11.88 -4.67
C SER A 207 -1.46 -10.80 -4.10
N SER A 208 -2.62 -10.57 -4.72
CA SER A 208 -3.57 -9.56 -4.24
C SER A 208 -4.07 -9.87 -2.83
N ALA A 209 -4.48 -11.11 -2.56
CA ALA A 209 -4.95 -11.49 -1.23
C ALA A 209 -3.82 -11.54 -0.19
N GLY A 210 -2.59 -11.89 -0.60
CA GLY A 210 -1.41 -11.87 0.26
C GLY A 210 -1.02 -10.45 0.67
N ILE A 211 -1.11 -9.49 -0.25
CA ILE A 211 -0.93 -8.06 0.05
C ILE A 211 -2.03 -7.60 1.02
N GLY A 212 -3.28 -8.01 0.80
CA GLY A 212 -4.39 -7.73 1.72
C GLY A 212 -4.16 -8.29 3.14
N LEU A 213 -3.65 -9.52 3.25
CA LEU A 213 -3.24 -10.14 4.53
C LEU A 213 -2.11 -9.35 5.20
N PHE A 214 -1.13 -8.89 4.42
CA PHE A 214 -0.03 -8.07 4.92
C PHE A 214 -0.52 -6.71 5.44
N LEU A 215 -1.42 -6.03 4.72
CA LEU A 215 -2.04 -4.78 5.19
C LEU A 215 -2.89 -4.99 6.45
N ALA A 216 -3.66 -6.07 6.50
CA ALA A 216 -4.41 -6.43 7.70
C ALA A 216 -3.46 -6.69 8.88
N PHE A 217 -2.33 -7.35 8.65
CA PHE A 217 -1.30 -7.56 9.66
C PHE A 217 -0.72 -6.23 10.17
N ILE A 218 -0.38 -5.28 9.29
CA ILE A 218 0.05 -3.93 9.66
C ILE A 218 -1.04 -3.22 10.48
N GLY A 219 -2.30 -3.28 10.05
CA GLY A 219 -3.44 -2.66 10.74
C GLY A 219 -3.72 -3.22 12.14
N LEU A 220 -3.23 -4.43 12.45
CA LEU A 220 -3.31 -5.04 13.77
C LEU A 220 -2.16 -4.62 14.71
N GLN A 221 -1.03 -4.15 14.17
CA GLN A 221 0.15 -3.78 14.95
C GLN A 221 -0.01 -2.46 15.71
N ASN A 222 0.88 -2.20 16.67
CA ASN A 222 0.86 -1.01 17.52
C ASN A 222 1.29 0.29 16.81
N ASN A 223 2.21 0.22 15.85
CA ASN A 223 2.82 1.42 15.25
C ASN A 223 1.86 2.09 14.26
N GLU A 224 1.21 1.29 13.41
CA GLU A 224 0.43 1.77 12.27
C GLU A 224 -1.06 1.39 12.35
N GLY A 225 -1.47 0.73 13.44
CA GLY A 225 -2.76 0.08 13.54
C GLY A 225 -3.45 0.25 14.89
N ILE A 226 -4.37 -0.67 15.19
CA ILE A 226 -5.14 -0.68 16.44
C ILE A 226 -4.31 -1.16 17.65
N GLY A 227 -3.18 -1.81 17.42
CA GLY A 227 -2.32 -2.33 18.48
C GLY A 227 -2.76 -3.63 19.14
N LEU A 228 -3.55 -4.46 18.45
CA LEU A 228 -4.01 -5.74 18.99
C LEU A 228 -2.89 -6.76 19.11
N ILE A 229 -1.92 -6.74 18.20
CA ILE A 229 -0.78 -7.67 18.20
C ILE A 229 0.53 -6.96 18.55
N GLY A 230 1.40 -7.68 19.26
CA GLY A 230 2.73 -7.23 19.65
C GLY A 230 3.75 -8.37 19.57
N TYR A 231 5.02 -8.05 19.81
CA TYR A 231 6.10 -9.03 19.74
C TYR A 231 6.19 -9.88 21.00
N SER A 232 6.55 -11.15 20.82
CA SER A 232 6.93 -12.08 21.88
C SER A 232 8.16 -12.87 21.46
N ALA A 233 9.17 -12.95 22.32
CA ALA A 233 10.37 -13.74 22.05
C ALA A 233 10.07 -15.24 21.93
N SER A 234 8.97 -15.73 22.52
CA SER A 234 8.61 -17.16 22.52
C SER A 234 7.73 -17.58 21.35
N THR A 235 6.92 -16.67 20.81
CA THR A 235 5.87 -16.99 19.82
C THR A 235 5.90 -16.10 18.58
N LEU A 236 6.88 -15.20 18.48
CA LEU A 236 6.98 -14.06 17.56
C LEU A 236 5.84 -13.03 17.71
N VAL A 237 4.58 -13.47 17.75
CA VAL A 237 3.38 -12.64 17.89
C VAL A 237 2.63 -12.99 19.17
N THR A 238 2.13 -11.98 19.89
CA THR A 238 1.29 -12.12 21.08
C THR A 238 0.24 -11.01 21.15
N LEU A 239 -0.68 -11.10 22.11
CA LEU A 239 -1.66 -10.04 22.39
C LEU A 239 -0.95 -8.79 22.93
N GLY A 240 -1.21 -7.66 22.28
CA GLY A 240 -0.64 -6.35 22.58
C GLY A 240 -1.59 -5.44 23.37
N ALA A 241 -1.64 -4.18 22.97
CA ALA A 241 -2.52 -3.15 23.52
C ALA A 241 -2.37 -2.93 25.02
N CYS A 242 -1.13 -2.82 25.51
CA CYS A 242 -0.87 -2.46 26.89
C CYS A 242 -0.71 -0.94 27.05
N PRO A 243 -1.11 -0.36 28.20
CA PRO A 243 -0.86 1.03 28.54
C PRO A 243 0.64 1.40 28.43
N ASN A 244 0.96 2.66 28.15
CA ASN A 244 2.33 3.13 27.98
C ASN A 244 3.25 2.79 29.18
N SER A 245 2.71 2.72 30.40
CA SER A 245 3.44 2.33 31.63
C SER A 245 3.87 0.87 31.68
N SER A 246 3.29 0.01 30.84
CA SER A 246 3.48 -1.45 30.85
C SER A 246 4.15 -1.97 29.57
N ARG A 247 4.66 -1.04 28.74
CA ARG A 247 5.45 -1.34 27.55
C ARG A 247 6.93 -1.39 27.92
N ALA A 248 7.63 -2.37 27.38
CA ALA A 248 9.08 -2.49 27.46
C ALA A 248 9.70 -2.30 26.08
N SER A 249 10.77 -1.51 26.06
CA SER A 249 11.66 -1.38 24.92
C SER A 249 12.44 -2.67 24.70
N LEU A 250 12.57 -3.08 23.45
CA LEU A 250 13.41 -4.21 23.06
C LEU A 250 14.71 -3.71 22.47
N ALA A 251 15.81 -4.27 22.92
CA ALA A 251 17.12 -4.02 22.37
C ALA A 251 17.74 -5.34 21.90
N PRO A 252 18.27 -5.43 20.67
CA PRO A 252 18.98 -6.60 20.21
C PRO A 252 20.27 -6.75 21.03
N VAL A 253 20.49 -7.96 21.52
CA VAL A 253 21.65 -8.31 22.35
C VAL A 253 22.39 -9.50 21.76
N ILE A 254 23.71 -9.49 21.88
CA ILE A 254 24.57 -10.65 21.63
C ILE A 254 24.90 -11.33 22.95
N THR A 255 24.72 -12.63 22.97
CA THR A 255 25.14 -13.49 24.07
C THR A 255 26.48 -14.11 23.70
N PHE A 256 27.54 -13.71 24.41
CA PHE A 256 28.86 -14.30 24.23
C PHE A 256 28.90 -15.73 24.82
N PRO A 257 29.82 -16.60 24.36
CA PRO A 257 29.95 -17.98 24.86
C PRO A 257 30.21 -18.10 26.36
N ASN A 258 30.70 -17.02 26.99
CA ASN A 258 30.91 -16.90 28.44
C ASN A 258 29.62 -16.54 29.23
N GLY A 259 28.46 -16.47 28.56
CA GLY A 259 27.17 -16.11 29.15
C GLY A 259 26.96 -14.61 29.36
N THR A 260 27.92 -13.75 29.02
CA THR A 260 27.73 -12.29 29.08
C THR A 260 26.86 -11.80 27.93
N ILE A 261 26.02 -10.82 28.22
CA ILE A 261 25.10 -10.20 27.26
C ILE A 261 25.62 -8.78 26.99
N SER A 262 25.84 -8.43 25.73
CA SER A 262 26.04 -7.02 25.34
C SER A 262 25.02 -6.60 24.29
N LEU A 263 24.74 -5.32 24.18
CA LEU A 263 23.97 -4.80 23.05
C LEU A 263 24.70 -5.15 21.75
N LEU A 264 23.94 -5.58 20.74
CA LEU A 264 24.49 -5.80 19.41
C LEU A 264 25.01 -4.45 18.90
N PRO A 265 26.29 -4.33 18.50
CA PRO A 265 26.82 -3.08 17.97
C PRO A 265 26.00 -2.63 16.75
N GLY A 266 25.41 -1.44 16.78
CA GLY A 266 24.52 -0.92 15.73
C GLY A 266 23.07 -1.43 15.79
N GLY A 267 22.70 -2.21 16.81
CA GLY A 267 21.34 -2.70 16.99
C GLY A 267 20.39 -1.61 17.48
N SER A 268 19.27 -1.41 16.77
CA SER A 268 18.27 -0.40 17.12
C SER A 268 17.41 -0.86 18.31
N VAL A 269 17.24 0.03 19.30
CA VAL A 269 16.28 -0.18 20.39
C VAL A 269 14.90 0.19 19.88
N SER A 270 13.98 -0.77 19.80
CA SER A 270 12.59 -0.45 19.48
C SER A 270 11.80 -0.20 20.75
N GLY A 271 11.41 1.06 20.94
CA GLY A 271 11.01 1.61 22.24
C GLY A 271 9.66 1.15 22.79
N ASN A 272 8.86 0.34 22.07
CA ASN A 272 7.45 0.12 22.44
C ASN A 272 6.85 -1.25 22.09
N ILE A 273 7.65 -2.30 21.81
CA ILE A 273 7.09 -3.51 21.19
C ILE A 273 6.61 -4.57 22.20
N MET A 274 7.23 -4.68 23.38
CA MET A 274 6.91 -5.79 24.31
C MET A 274 5.94 -5.36 25.40
N CYS A 275 4.82 -6.07 25.48
CA CYS A 275 3.83 -5.95 26.53
C CYS A 275 4.23 -6.81 27.75
N VAL A 276 4.59 -6.16 28.87
CA VAL A 276 4.98 -6.86 30.10
C VAL A 276 3.76 -7.37 30.86
N ASN A 277 2.79 -6.48 31.12
CA ASN A 277 1.54 -6.76 31.84
C ASN A 277 0.37 -6.01 31.17
N ASN A 278 -0.87 -6.27 31.59
CA ASN A 278 -2.07 -5.49 31.23
C ASN A 278 -2.38 -5.45 29.71
N ARG A 279 -2.41 -6.64 29.09
CA ARG A 279 -2.78 -6.80 27.67
C ARG A 279 -4.24 -6.43 27.44
N MET A 280 -4.52 -5.80 26.31
CA MET A 280 -5.85 -5.33 25.90
C MET A 280 -6.49 -4.25 26.80
N GLU A 281 -5.71 -3.59 27.66
CA GLU A 281 -6.19 -2.48 28.49
C GLU A 281 -5.96 -1.09 27.87
N SER A 282 -5.30 -1.00 26.71
CA SER A 282 -5.05 0.28 26.05
C SER A 282 -6.36 0.93 25.57
N PRO A 283 -6.66 2.18 25.98
CA PRO A 283 -7.84 2.90 25.52
C PRO A 283 -7.88 3.12 24.00
N THR A 284 -6.70 3.29 23.37
CA THR A 284 -6.57 3.50 21.92
C THR A 284 -7.00 2.28 21.11
N LEU A 285 -6.75 1.06 21.63
CA LEU A 285 -7.20 -0.18 21.00
C LEU A 285 -8.73 -0.21 20.93
N TRP A 286 -9.39 -0.01 22.07
CA TRP A 286 -10.84 -0.10 22.15
C TRP A 286 -11.54 0.95 21.28
N LEU A 287 -10.97 2.15 21.20
CA LEU A 287 -11.48 3.15 20.26
C LEU A 287 -11.33 2.68 18.80
N GLY A 288 -10.19 2.10 18.44
CA GLY A 288 -9.98 1.49 17.13
C GLY A 288 -10.95 0.34 16.83
N VAL A 289 -11.23 -0.53 17.82
CA VAL A 289 -12.21 -1.61 17.71
C VAL A 289 -13.63 -1.07 17.50
N VAL A 290 -14.02 0.00 18.18
CA VAL A 290 -15.31 0.67 17.91
C VAL A 290 -15.34 1.21 16.47
N GLY A 291 -14.24 1.82 16.01
CA GLY A 291 -14.09 2.23 14.61
C GLY A 291 -14.28 1.06 13.63
N PHE A 292 -13.66 -0.10 13.90
CA PHE A 292 -13.82 -1.31 13.12
C PHE A 292 -15.28 -1.76 13.04
N VAL A 293 -15.97 -1.81 14.18
CA VAL A 293 -17.37 -2.23 14.26
C VAL A 293 -18.28 -1.28 13.48
N ILE A 294 -18.05 0.03 13.57
CA ILE A 294 -18.80 1.03 12.79
C ILE A 294 -18.63 0.77 11.29
N ILE A 295 -17.39 0.61 10.82
CA ILE A 295 -17.13 0.37 9.39
C ILE A 295 -17.75 -0.96 8.95
N ALA A 296 -17.55 -2.03 9.72
CA ALA A 296 -18.09 -3.35 9.43
C ALA A 296 -19.62 -3.31 9.32
N TYR A 297 -20.29 -2.65 10.26
CA TYR A 297 -21.74 -2.48 10.22
C TYR A 297 -22.20 -1.68 8.99
N CYS A 298 -21.52 -0.57 8.68
CA CYS A 298 -21.80 0.22 7.48
C CYS A 298 -21.58 -0.59 6.19
N LEU A 299 -20.55 -1.43 6.12
CA LEU A 299 -20.30 -2.32 4.98
C LEU A 299 -21.39 -3.38 4.84
N VAL A 300 -21.83 -4.00 5.94
CA VAL A 300 -22.93 -4.98 5.94
C VAL A 300 -24.24 -4.35 5.43
N LYS A 301 -24.50 -3.09 5.78
CA LYS A 301 -25.65 -2.33 5.32
C LYS A 301 -25.47 -1.71 3.93
N ASN A 302 -24.35 -1.95 3.25
CA ASN A 302 -23.98 -1.34 1.97
C ASN A 302 -24.12 0.19 1.97
N ILE A 303 -23.77 0.84 3.08
CA ILE A 303 -23.77 2.29 3.20
C ILE A 303 -22.56 2.84 2.44
N LYS A 304 -22.79 3.87 1.63
CA LYS A 304 -21.74 4.52 0.85
C LYS A 304 -20.74 5.22 1.76
N GLY A 305 -19.45 5.09 1.46
CA GLY A 305 -18.40 5.68 2.30
C GLY A 305 -18.24 5.00 3.66
N ALA A 306 -18.64 3.73 3.80
CA ALA A 306 -18.57 2.96 5.05
C ALA A 306 -17.24 3.10 5.81
N MET A 307 -16.12 3.11 5.07
CA MET A 307 -14.76 3.24 5.63
C MET A 307 -14.54 4.57 6.37
N ILE A 308 -15.15 5.65 5.89
CA ILE A 308 -14.95 7.00 6.46
C ILE A 308 -15.61 7.16 7.80
N TYR A 309 -16.80 6.60 8.00
CA TYR A 309 -17.53 6.82 9.25
C TYR A 309 -16.72 6.36 10.45
N GLY A 310 -16.02 5.23 10.36
CA GLY A 310 -15.11 4.78 11.40
C GLY A 310 -13.90 5.69 11.57
N ILE A 311 -13.21 6.07 10.49
CA ILE A 311 -12.04 6.96 10.55
C ILE A 311 -12.43 8.30 11.20
N VAL A 312 -13.50 8.93 10.74
CA VAL A 312 -13.99 10.22 11.24
C VAL A 312 -14.42 10.10 12.69
N PHE A 313 -15.12 9.04 13.08
CA PHE A 313 -15.53 8.82 14.47
C PHE A 313 -14.31 8.70 15.39
N VAL A 314 -13.37 7.80 15.07
CA VAL A 314 -12.17 7.59 15.88
C VAL A 314 -11.32 8.84 15.94
N THR A 315 -11.13 9.52 14.80
CA THR A 315 -10.34 10.76 14.72
C THR A 315 -10.99 11.89 15.52
N ALA A 316 -12.31 12.09 15.40
CA ALA A 316 -13.02 13.13 16.14
C ALA A 316 -12.94 12.91 17.66
N VAL A 317 -13.07 11.67 18.13
CA VAL A 317 -12.90 11.33 19.55
C VAL A 317 -11.44 11.56 19.99
N SER A 318 -10.48 11.29 19.11
CA SER A 318 -9.04 11.45 19.41
C SER A 318 -8.55 12.91 19.38
N TRP A 319 -9.37 13.87 18.92
CA TRP A 319 -9.03 15.30 18.99
C TRP A 319 -9.27 15.92 20.37
N PHE A 320 -10.05 15.27 21.24
CA PHE A 320 -10.31 15.78 22.59
C PHE A 320 -9.09 15.60 23.50
N ARG A 321 -8.39 16.71 23.78
CA ARG A 321 -7.14 16.72 24.58
C ARG A 321 -7.25 16.13 25.98
N ASN A 322 -8.41 16.24 26.63
CA ASN A 322 -8.62 15.79 28.00
C ASN A 322 -8.82 14.27 28.14
N THR A 323 -8.65 13.50 27.06
CA THR A 323 -8.89 12.06 27.04
C THR A 323 -7.59 11.27 26.92
N GLN A 324 -7.58 10.02 27.39
CA GLN A 324 -6.41 9.13 27.28
C GLN A 324 -6.16 8.63 25.84
N VAL A 325 -7.07 8.91 24.92
CA VAL A 325 -7.00 8.53 23.49
C VAL A 325 -6.61 9.72 22.59
N THR A 326 -6.11 10.80 23.18
CA THR A 326 -5.78 12.02 22.44
C THR A 326 -4.56 11.85 21.53
N VAL A 327 -4.66 12.38 20.31
CA VAL A 327 -3.49 12.60 19.42
C VAL A 327 -2.63 13.76 19.89
N PHE A 328 -3.18 14.66 20.71
CA PHE A 328 -2.52 15.86 21.20
C PHE A 328 -2.32 15.79 22.73
N PRO A 329 -1.42 14.94 23.23
CA PRO A 329 -1.11 14.88 24.65
C PRO A 329 -0.57 16.23 25.16
N HIS A 330 -0.60 16.44 26.47
CA HIS A 330 -0.01 17.63 27.10
C HIS A 330 1.51 17.47 27.21
N THR A 331 2.16 17.40 26.06
CA THR A 331 3.62 17.38 25.88
C THR A 331 4.01 18.49 24.91
N PRO A 332 5.27 18.98 24.92
CA PRO A 332 5.73 20.00 23.98
C PRO A 332 5.49 19.61 22.50
N THR A 333 5.59 18.31 22.20
CA THR A 333 5.27 17.74 20.88
C THR A 333 3.78 17.75 20.57
N GLY A 334 2.92 17.38 21.54
CA GLY A 334 1.47 17.43 21.35
C GLY A 334 0.93 18.86 21.20
N ASP A 335 1.52 19.83 21.89
CA ASP A 335 1.16 21.25 21.77
C ASP A 335 1.53 21.82 20.39
N SER A 336 2.69 21.46 19.84
CA SER A 336 3.10 21.92 18.50
C SER A 336 2.22 21.31 17.40
N SER A 337 1.89 20.02 17.50
CA SER A 337 0.94 19.36 16.60
C SER A 337 -0.47 19.95 16.70
N PHE A 338 -0.92 20.34 17.89
CA PHE A 338 -2.22 21.00 18.07
C PHE A 338 -2.23 22.43 17.49
N GLN A 339 -1.14 23.18 17.62
CA GLN A 339 -1.02 24.49 16.96
C GLN A 339 -1.03 24.37 15.44
N TYR A 340 -0.41 23.32 14.89
CA TYR A 340 -0.47 23.04 13.47
C TYR A 340 -1.90 22.67 13.03
N PHE A 341 -2.57 21.80 13.77
CA PHE A 341 -3.98 21.45 13.53
C PHE A 341 -4.92 22.67 13.52
N LYS A 342 -4.70 23.65 14.40
CA LYS A 342 -5.48 24.90 14.44
C LYS A 342 -5.36 25.73 13.15
N LYS A 343 -4.30 25.58 12.38
CA LYS A 343 -4.13 26.23 11.07
C LYS A 343 -4.89 25.49 9.98
N ILE A 344 -6.17 25.15 10.23
CA ILE A 344 -7.09 24.27 9.45
C ILE A 344 -6.80 24.23 7.93
N VAL A 345 -6.48 25.40 7.35
CA VAL A 345 -5.92 25.52 6.00
C VAL A 345 -4.50 26.07 6.05
N ASP A 346 -3.53 25.28 5.59
CA ASP A 346 -2.15 25.70 5.39
C ASP A 346 -1.54 24.95 4.20
N VAL A 347 -0.80 25.67 3.36
CA VAL A 347 -0.11 25.09 2.20
C VAL A 347 1.35 24.88 2.59
N HIS A 348 1.63 23.70 3.11
CA HIS A 348 2.98 23.30 3.46
C HIS A 348 3.82 23.11 2.18
N LYS A 349 4.95 23.82 2.08
CA LYS A 349 5.89 23.65 0.98
C LYS A 349 6.87 22.55 1.35
N ILE A 350 7.15 21.64 0.42
CA ILE A 350 8.16 20.59 0.60
C ILE A 350 9.52 21.27 0.78
N GLN A 351 10.18 21.03 1.91
CA GLN A 351 11.49 21.62 2.22
C GLN A 351 12.65 20.63 2.09
N SER A 352 12.40 19.36 2.39
CA SER A 352 13.49 18.40 2.64
C SER A 352 13.41 17.12 1.81
N THR A 353 12.25 16.73 1.28
CA THR A 353 12.10 15.46 0.54
C THR A 353 12.18 15.61 -0.98
N ALA A 354 11.78 16.76 -1.52
CA ALA A 354 11.78 16.99 -2.97
C ALA A 354 13.21 17.00 -3.52
N GLY A 355 13.48 16.15 -4.50
CA GLY A 355 14.78 16.03 -5.15
C GLY A 355 15.87 15.43 -4.26
N ALA A 356 15.51 14.77 -3.15
CA ALA A 356 16.45 14.11 -2.24
C ALA A 356 17.00 12.79 -2.83
N LEU A 357 17.49 12.81 -4.07
CA LEU A 357 18.04 11.67 -4.78
C LEU A 357 19.57 11.65 -4.63
N SER A 358 20.12 10.54 -4.12
CA SER A 358 21.58 10.36 -4.00
C SER A 358 22.06 9.14 -4.79
N PHE A 359 22.81 9.40 -5.85
CA PHE A 359 23.43 8.37 -6.70
C PHE A 359 24.80 7.87 -6.17
N SER A 360 25.20 8.30 -4.97
CA SER A 360 26.52 7.93 -4.40
C SER A 360 26.69 6.41 -4.22
N SER A 361 25.58 5.69 -3.97
CA SER A 361 25.61 4.25 -3.73
C SER A 361 25.51 3.39 -5.00
N ILE A 362 25.47 3.97 -6.21
CA ILE A 362 25.22 3.23 -7.47
C ILE A 362 26.27 2.16 -7.77
N ASN A 363 27.52 2.36 -7.32
CA ASN A 363 28.62 1.41 -7.53
C ASN A 363 28.65 0.27 -6.50
N LYS A 364 27.71 0.25 -5.55
CA LYS A 364 27.70 -0.74 -4.47
C LYS A 364 26.67 -1.84 -4.78
N GLY A 365 27.02 -3.10 -4.49
CA GLY A 365 26.18 -4.25 -4.85
C GLY A 365 24.77 -4.21 -4.25
N TYR A 366 24.64 -3.73 -3.01
CA TYR A 366 23.35 -3.61 -2.33
C TYR A 366 22.38 -2.64 -3.00
N PHE A 367 22.87 -1.63 -3.74
CA PHE A 367 22.00 -0.73 -4.51
C PHE A 367 21.30 -1.45 -5.65
N TRP A 368 22.04 -2.30 -6.37
CA TRP A 368 21.50 -3.13 -7.45
C TRP A 368 20.55 -4.20 -6.94
N GLU A 369 20.83 -4.79 -5.78
CA GLU A 369 19.92 -5.71 -5.11
C GLU A 369 18.57 -5.05 -4.80
N ALA A 370 18.60 -3.85 -4.20
CA ALA A 370 17.39 -3.08 -3.92
C ALA A 370 16.65 -2.71 -5.20
N LEU A 371 17.35 -2.21 -6.23
CA LEU A 371 16.77 -1.85 -7.53
C LEU A 371 16.07 -3.03 -8.20
N VAL A 372 16.73 -4.19 -8.27
CA VAL A 372 16.16 -5.41 -8.86
C VAL A 372 14.95 -5.88 -8.06
N THR A 373 15.00 -5.77 -6.73
CA THR A 373 13.89 -6.19 -5.88
C THR A 373 12.69 -5.26 -6.03
N PHE A 374 12.87 -3.94 -6.06
CA PHE A 374 11.80 -3.00 -6.36
C PHE A 374 11.18 -3.30 -7.73
N LEU A 375 12.01 -3.44 -8.76
CA LEU A 375 11.55 -3.77 -10.12
C LEU A 375 10.72 -5.06 -10.16
N TYR A 376 11.14 -6.12 -9.49
CA TYR A 376 10.36 -7.35 -9.47
C TYR A 376 9.05 -7.20 -8.67
N VAL A 377 9.10 -6.59 -7.49
CA VAL A 377 7.93 -6.40 -6.62
C VAL A 377 6.89 -5.53 -7.32
N ASP A 378 7.29 -4.42 -7.92
CA ASP A 378 6.37 -3.50 -8.60
C ASP A 378 5.80 -4.10 -9.89
N ILE A 379 6.58 -4.87 -10.67
CA ILE A 379 6.02 -5.62 -11.81
C ILE A 379 4.85 -6.48 -11.33
N LEU A 380 5.01 -7.21 -10.23
CA LEU A 380 4.02 -8.15 -9.74
C LEU A 380 2.83 -7.45 -9.07
N ASP A 381 3.08 -6.42 -8.27
CA ASP A 381 2.04 -5.64 -7.59
C ASP A 381 1.19 -4.87 -8.60
N THR A 382 1.82 -4.05 -9.45
CA THR A 382 1.13 -3.27 -10.48
C THR A 382 0.40 -4.18 -11.47
N THR A 383 1.00 -5.28 -11.90
CA THR A 383 0.31 -6.24 -12.78
C THR A 383 -0.87 -6.88 -12.06
N GLY A 384 -0.68 -7.38 -10.85
CA GLY A 384 -1.73 -8.04 -10.08
C GLY A 384 -2.92 -7.12 -9.83
N THR A 385 -2.67 -5.89 -9.39
CA THR A 385 -3.69 -4.89 -9.09
C THR A 385 -4.41 -4.41 -10.34
N LEU A 386 -3.68 -4.02 -11.41
CA LEU A 386 -4.30 -3.54 -12.65
C LEU A 386 -5.17 -4.62 -13.30
N TYR A 387 -4.68 -5.86 -13.41
CA TYR A 387 -5.46 -6.95 -14.00
C TYR A 387 -6.67 -7.31 -13.12
N SER A 388 -6.49 -7.38 -11.80
CA SER A 388 -7.60 -7.66 -10.86
C SER A 388 -8.69 -6.60 -10.98
N MET A 389 -8.32 -5.32 -11.00
CA MET A 389 -9.26 -4.21 -11.13
C MET A 389 -9.89 -4.11 -12.52
N ALA A 390 -9.13 -4.36 -13.58
CA ALA A 390 -9.68 -4.42 -14.94
C ALA A 390 -10.71 -5.54 -15.07
N ARG A 391 -10.43 -6.72 -14.52
CA ARG A 391 -11.39 -7.83 -14.50
C ARG A 391 -12.61 -7.50 -13.64
N PHE A 392 -12.40 -6.89 -12.49
CA PHE A 392 -13.49 -6.46 -11.60
C PHE A 392 -14.39 -5.39 -12.24
N ALA A 393 -13.83 -4.51 -13.08
CA ALA A 393 -14.57 -3.52 -13.85
C ALA A 393 -15.24 -4.10 -15.12
N GLY A 394 -14.92 -5.34 -15.50
CA GLY A 394 -15.44 -6.00 -16.70
C GLY A 394 -14.70 -5.61 -18.00
N PHE A 395 -13.43 -5.19 -17.91
CA PHE A 395 -12.59 -4.79 -19.06
C PHE A 395 -11.58 -5.85 -19.50
N SER A 396 -11.55 -7.02 -18.85
CA SER A 396 -10.61 -8.09 -19.17
C SER A 396 -11.17 -9.00 -20.28
N ASN A 397 -10.35 -9.26 -21.29
CA ASN A 397 -10.62 -10.20 -22.38
C ASN A 397 -10.19 -11.63 -21.99
N GLU A 398 -10.58 -12.63 -22.80
CA GLU A 398 -10.24 -14.06 -22.57
C GLU A 398 -8.72 -14.34 -22.55
N ASP A 399 -7.94 -13.56 -23.30
CA ASP A 399 -6.46 -13.61 -23.31
C ASP A 399 -5.81 -12.97 -22.06
N GLY A 400 -6.63 -12.43 -21.16
CA GLY A 400 -6.24 -11.70 -19.96
C GLY A 400 -6.02 -10.19 -20.19
N ASP A 401 -5.74 -9.74 -21.41
CA ASP A 401 -5.48 -8.33 -21.72
C ASP A 401 -6.71 -7.43 -21.46
N PHE A 402 -6.50 -6.12 -21.22
CA PHE A 402 -7.58 -5.16 -21.04
C PHE A 402 -7.42 -3.86 -21.86
N GLU A 403 -8.52 -3.17 -22.12
CA GLU A 403 -8.53 -1.93 -22.90
C GLU A 403 -7.68 -0.85 -22.22
N GLY A 404 -6.72 -0.27 -22.95
CA GLY A 404 -5.87 0.81 -22.44
C GLY A 404 -4.69 0.34 -21.58
N GLN A 405 -4.39 -0.97 -21.53
CA GLN A 405 -3.33 -1.52 -20.67
C GLN A 405 -1.97 -0.86 -20.83
N TYR A 406 -1.52 -0.57 -22.06
CA TYR A 406 -0.22 0.07 -22.29
C TYR A 406 -0.15 1.47 -21.66
N PHE A 407 -1.21 2.26 -21.81
CA PHE A 407 -1.31 3.59 -21.20
C PHE A 407 -1.45 3.50 -19.68
N ALA A 408 -2.11 2.47 -19.15
CA ALA A 408 -2.21 2.24 -17.72
C ALA A 408 -0.83 1.98 -17.11
N PHE A 409 -0.05 1.08 -17.71
CA PHE A 409 1.32 0.78 -17.29
C PHE A 409 2.28 1.97 -17.44
N MET A 410 2.13 2.77 -18.50
CA MET A 410 2.94 3.97 -18.68
C MET A 410 2.58 5.05 -17.65
N SER A 411 1.29 5.18 -17.32
CA SER A 411 0.82 6.11 -16.29
C SER A 411 1.40 5.77 -14.93
N ASP A 412 1.34 4.49 -14.58
CA ASP A 412 1.94 3.94 -13.37
C ASP A 412 3.45 4.24 -13.28
N ALA A 413 4.23 3.87 -14.30
CA ALA A 413 5.66 4.15 -14.33
C ALA A 413 5.98 5.65 -14.22
N SER A 414 5.20 6.51 -14.89
CA SER A 414 5.37 7.96 -14.79
C SER A 414 5.07 8.48 -13.38
N ALA A 415 4.11 7.89 -12.69
CA ALA A 415 3.78 8.25 -11.32
C ALA A 415 4.89 7.82 -10.35
N ILE A 416 5.56 6.68 -10.57
CA ILE A 416 6.74 6.25 -9.80
C ILE A 416 7.89 7.26 -9.95
N VAL A 417 8.17 7.70 -11.19
CA VAL A 417 9.20 8.71 -11.47
C VAL A 417 8.88 10.02 -10.76
N VAL A 418 7.64 10.50 -10.84
CA VAL A 418 7.21 11.73 -10.17
C VAL A 418 7.22 11.56 -8.64
N GLY A 419 6.77 10.42 -8.12
CA GLY A 419 6.75 10.14 -6.69
C GLY A 419 8.15 10.13 -6.06
N SER A 420 9.10 9.44 -6.69
CA SER A 420 10.49 9.43 -6.23
C SER A 420 11.15 10.80 -6.29
N LEU A 421 10.87 11.61 -7.31
CA LEU A 421 11.33 13.01 -7.38
C LEU A 421 10.76 13.89 -6.26
N LEU A 422 9.55 13.60 -5.78
CA LEU A 422 8.93 14.30 -4.66
C LEU A 422 9.35 13.74 -3.29
N GLY A 423 10.10 12.63 -3.30
CA GLY A 423 10.65 11.97 -2.12
C GLY A 423 9.71 10.99 -1.44
N THR A 424 8.71 10.46 -2.16
CA THR A 424 7.83 9.38 -1.69
C THR A 424 8.21 8.03 -2.32
N SER A 425 7.77 6.95 -1.66
CA SER A 425 7.82 5.57 -2.14
C SER A 425 7.10 5.37 -3.50
N PRO A 426 7.32 4.22 -4.18
CA PRO A 426 6.72 3.93 -5.48
C PRO A 426 5.19 4.09 -5.47
N VAL A 427 4.69 4.80 -6.48
CA VAL A 427 3.26 5.04 -6.69
C VAL A 427 2.71 3.95 -7.60
N THR A 428 1.64 3.28 -7.20
CA THR A 428 1.01 2.20 -7.97
C THR A 428 -0.51 2.36 -8.06
N ALA A 429 -1.14 1.54 -8.91
CA ALA A 429 -2.58 1.43 -9.02
C ALA A 429 -3.20 0.84 -7.75
N TYR A 430 -4.15 1.57 -7.17
CA TYR A 430 -4.69 1.26 -5.85
C TYR A 430 -5.95 0.39 -5.91
N ILE A 431 -6.01 -0.64 -5.07
CA ILE A 431 -7.10 -1.63 -5.11
C ILE A 431 -8.42 -1.12 -4.52
N GLU A 432 -8.37 -0.08 -3.70
CA GLU A 432 -9.50 0.65 -3.14
C GLU A 432 -10.38 1.28 -4.23
N SER A 433 -9.82 1.46 -5.44
CA SER A 433 -10.56 1.80 -6.65
C SER A 433 -11.70 0.81 -6.94
N SER A 434 -11.63 -0.43 -6.42
CA SER A 434 -12.74 -1.39 -6.47
C SER A 434 -14.04 -0.84 -5.88
N THR A 435 -13.98 0.03 -4.87
CA THR A 435 -15.19 0.62 -4.27
C THR A 435 -15.87 1.61 -5.20
N GLY A 436 -15.11 2.43 -5.93
CA GLY A 436 -15.64 3.27 -7.00
C GLY A 436 -16.19 2.46 -8.16
N ILE A 437 -15.50 1.38 -8.54
CA ILE A 437 -16.00 0.46 -9.57
C ILE A 437 -17.34 -0.17 -9.15
N ARG A 438 -17.49 -0.58 -7.89
CA ARG A 438 -18.77 -1.07 -7.32
C ARG A 438 -19.87 -0.02 -7.35
N GLU A 439 -19.53 1.25 -7.18
CA GLU A 439 -20.47 2.37 -7.27
C GLU A 439 -20.91 2.71 -8.70
N GLY A 440 -20.31 2.04 -9.69
CA GLY A 440 -20.62 2.15 -11.12
C GLY A 440 -19.57 2.92 -11.94
N GLY A 441 -18.41 3.23 -11.36
CA GLY A 441 -17.31 3.90 -12.06
C GLY A 441 -16.66 2.99 -13.09
N ARG A 442 -16.57 3.47 -14.33
CA ARG A 442 -16.06 2.72 -15.49
C ARG A 442 -15.11 3.50 -16.37
N THR A 443 -14.92 4.80 -16.13
CA THR A 443 -14.08 5.64 -17.00
C THR A 443 -13.01 6.37 -16.20
N GLY A 444 -12.08 6.99 -16.93
CA GLY A 444 -11.09 7.89 -16.36
C GLY A 444 -11.68 9.11 -15.65
N ILE A 445 -12.97 9.44 -15.81
CA ILE A 445 -13.62 10.51 -15.04
C ILE A 445 -13.61 10.18 -13.54
N THR A 446 -13.73 8.90 -13.18
CA THR A 446 -13.58 8.44 -11.79
C THR A 446 -12.18 8.79 -11.26
N ALA A 447 -11.12 8.48 -12.02
CA ALA A 447 -9.74 8.82 -11.63
C ALA A 447 -9.49 10.34 -11.58
N LEU A 448 -10.06 11.12 -12.52
CA LEU A 448 -9.98 12.59 -12.52
C LEU A 448 -10.72 13.22 -11.34
N THR A 449 -11.81 12.61 -10.91
CA THR A 449 -12.53 13.05 -9.71
C THR A 449 -11.67 12.83 -8.47
N VAL A 450 -11.00 11.67 -8.37
CA VAL A 450 -10.03 11.39 -7.30
C VAL A 450 -8.87 12.38 -7.33
N ALA A 451 -8.33 12.70 -8.50
CA ALA A 451 -7.33 13.75 -8.68
C ALA A 451 -7.83 15.10 -8.14
N GLY A 452 -9.07 15.50 -8.44
CA GLY A 452 -9.67 16.72 -7.89
C GLY A 452 -9.73 16.72 -6.35
N TYR A 453 -9.98 15.57 -5.73
CA TYR A 453 -9.95 15.45 -4.28
C TYR A 453 -8.54 15.48 -3.69
N PHE A 454 -7.54 14.88 -4.34
CA PHE A 454 -6.14 15.08 -3.94
C PHE A 454 -5.73 16.56 -4.08
N MET A 455 -6.14 17.24 -5.14
CA MET A 455 -5.92 18.68 -5.27
C MET A 455 -6.54 19.46 -4.11
N LEU A 456 -7.76 19.10 -3.68
CA LEU A 456 -8.40 19.69 -2.50
C LEU A 456 -7.64 19.37 -1.21
N ALA A 457 -7.07 18.16 -1.08
CA ALA A 457 -6.33 17.72 0.09
C ALA A 457 -5.10 18.58 0.40
N PHE A 458 -4.47 19.25 -0.59
CA PHE A 458 -3.37 20.19 -0.35
C PHE A 458 -3.72 21.28 0.67
N PHE A 459 -4.95 21.80 0.61
CA PHE A 459 -5.40 22.87 1.49
C PHE A 459 -5.69 22.35 2.90
N PHE A 460 -6.03 21.07 3.06
CA PHE A 460 -6.40 20.47 4.34
C PHE A 460 -5.30 19.56 4.92
N THR A 461 -4.04 19.77 4.49
CA THR A 461 -2.87 19.02 4.99
C THR A 461 -2.80 18.99 6.53
N PRO A 462 -3.00 20.12 7.26
CA PRO A 462 -2.94 20.10 8.73
C PRO A 462 -4.03 19.24 9.38
N LEU A 463 -5.21 19.20 8.78
CA LEU A 463 -6.32 18.36 9.23
C LEU A 463 -5.97 16.88 9.03
N LEU A 464 -5.43 16.52 7.87
CA LEU A 464 -5.10 15.14 7.51
C LEU A 464 -3.91 14.59 8.30
N ALA A 465 -2.93 15.44 8.63
CA ALA A 465 -1.80 15.08 9.49
C ALA A 465 -2.20 14.70 10.92
N SER A 466 -3.41 15.09 11.35
CA SER A 466 -3.92 14.81 12.70
C SER A 466 -4.62 13.47 12.86
N ILE A 467 -4.75 12.68 11.77
CA ILE A 467 -5.41 11.38 11.80
C ILE A 467 -4.48 10.37 12.54
N PRO A 468 -4.93 9.78 13.66
CA PRO A 468 -4.11 8.80 14.39
C PRO A 468 -3.97 7.48 13.65
N ALA A 469 -2.88 6.75 13.92
CA ALA A 469 -2.66 5.39 13.43
C ALA A 469 -3.81 4.43 13.81
N TRP A 470 -4.33 4.51 15.03
CA TRP A 470 -5.46 3.66 15.47
C TRP A 470 -6.81 3.99 14.80
N ALA A 471 -6.93 5.13 14.12
CA ALA A 471 -8.08 5.41 13.23
C ALA A 471 -7.94 4.70 11.88
N VAL A 472 -6.71 4.44 11.44
CA VAL A 472 -6.41 3.86 10.13
C VAL A 472 -6.28 2.34 10.16
N GLY A 473 -5.89 1.76 11.30
CA GLY A 473 -5.86 0.31 11.49
C GLY A 473 -7.15 -0.42 11.06
N PRO A 474 -8.35 0.02 11.48
CA PRO A 474 -9.59 -0.66 11.13
C PRO A 474 -9.90 -0.72 9.63
N PRO A 475 -9.76 0.38 8.85
CA PRO A 475 -9.76 0.33 7.40
C PRO A 475 -8.81 -0.71 6.81
N LEU A 476 -7.54 -0.76 7.25
CA LEU A 476 -6.54 -1.70 6.71
C LEU A 476 -6.95 -3.17 6.91
N ILE A 477 -7.51 -3.50 8.08
CA ILE A 477 -8.03 -4.84 8.37
C ILE A 477 -9.16 -5.19 7.41
N LEU A 478 -10.10 -4.26 7.17
CA LEU A 478 -11.24 -4.50 6.27
C LEU A 478 -10.86 -4.50 4.79
N VAL A 479 -9.82 -3.76 4.38
CA VAL A 479 -9.23 -3.89 3.04
C VAL A 479 -8.72 -5.32 2.83
N GLY A 480 -8.05 -5.91 3.83
CA GLY A 480 -7.65 -7.32 3.78
C GLY A 480 -8.82 -8.27 3.56
N VAL A 481 -9.97 -8.02 4.19
CA VAL A 481 -11.22 -8.79 3.97
C VAL A 481 -11.71 -8.65 2.53
N LEU A 482 -11.72 -7.44 1.97
CA LEU A 482 -12.17 -7.20 0.59
C LEU A 482 -11.28 -7.88 -0.44
N MET A 483 -9.96 -7.92 -0.21
CA MET A 483 -8.99 -8.55 -1.11
C MET A 483 -9.01 -10.07 -1.02
N MET A 484 -9.44 -10.65 0.11
CA MET A 484 -9.57 -12.11 0.26
C MET A 484 -10.54 -12.73 -0.75
N LYS A 485 -11.43 -11.94 -1.36
CA LYS A 485 -12.35 -12.43 -2.40
C LYS A 485 -11.63 -13.04 -3.61
N SER A 486 -10.44 -12.57 -3.97
CA SER A 486 -9.68 -13.10 -5.12
C SER A 486 -9.21 -14.55 -4.90
N VAL A 487 -9.13 -15.00 -3.65
CA VAL A 487 -8.76 -16.39 -3.30
C VAL A 487 -9.74 -17.42 -3.86
N VAL A 488 -11.00 -17.04 -4.05
CA VAL A 488 -12.04 -17.91 -4.62
C VAL A 488 -11.76 -18.24 -6.09
N GLU A 489 -10.96 -17.43 -6.79
CA GLU A 489 -10.63 -17.65 -8.20
C GLU A 489 -9.51 -18.67 -8.42
N ILE A 490 -8.88 -19.14 -7.34
CA ILE A 490 -7.80 -20.12 -7.38
C ILE A 490 -8.43 -21.50 -7.43
N ASP A 491 -7.93 -22.34 -8.33
CA ASP A 491 -8.33 -23.74 -8.38
C ASP A 491 -7.67 -24.47 -7.20
N TRP A 492 -8.48 -24.74 -6.17
CA TRP A 492 -8.04 -25.38 -4.94
C TRP A 492 -8.00 -26.91 -5.04
N ASP A 493 -8.61 -27.50 -6.08
CA ASP A 493 -8.58 -28.95 -6.30
C ASP A 493 -7.23 -29.36 -6.92
N ASP A 494 -6.63 -28.50 -7.74
CA ASP A 494 -5.28 -28.69 -8.27
C ASP A 494 -4.20 -28.21 -7.27
N MET A 495 -3.56 -29.17 -6.59
CA MET A 495 -2.46 -28.89 -5.65
C MET A 495 -1.26 -28.16 -6.29
N ARG A 496 -1.07 -28.27 -7.61
CA ARG A 496 0.00 -27.54 -8.33
C ARG A 496 -0.28 -26.04 -8.37
N GLN A 497 -1.54 -25.63 -8.23
CA GLN A 497 -1.96 -24.23 -8.13
C GLN A 497 -2.20 -23.80 -6.69
N ALA A 498 -2.82 -24.66 -5.88
CA ALA A 498 -3.17 -24.37 -4.49
C ALA A 498 -1.93 -24.14 -3.60
N ILE A 499 -0.88 -24.98 -3.72
CA ILE A 499 0.31 -24.86 -2.87
C ILE A 499 1.08 -23.55 -3.14
N PRO A 500 1.42 -23.19 -4.39
CA PRO A 500 2.07 -21.90 -4.66
C PRO A 500 1.25 -20.69 -4.22
N ALA A 501 -0.08 -20.75 -4.41
CA ALA A 501 -0.98 -19.72 -3.93
C ALA A 501 -0.92 -19.58 -2.42
N PHE A 502 -1.07 -20.68 -1.67
CA PHE A 502 -1.02 -20.68 -0.22
C PHE A 502 0.32 -20.15 0.32
N MET A 503 1.45 -20.60 -0.27
CA MET A 503 2.78 -20.10 0.10
C MET A 503 2.92 -18.60 -0.12
N THR A 504 2.36 -18.08 -1.22
CA THR A 504 2.32 -16.63 -1.50
C THR A 504 1.53 -15.89 -0.42
N LEU A 505 0.35 -16.39 -0.05
CA LEU A 505 -0.53 -15.76 0.95
C LEU A 505 0.11 -15.67 2.34
N ILE A 506 0.74 -16.76 2.80
CA ILE A 506 1.23 -16.86 4.18
C ILE A 506 2.60 -16.21 4.38
N LEU A 507 3.49 -16.29 3.39
CA LEU A 507 4.85 -15.77 3.52
C LEU A 507 4.89 -14.24 3.52
N MET A 508 3.98 -13.55 2.81
CA MET A 508 3.95 -12.08 2.78
C MET A 508 3.85 -11.46 4.19
N PRO A 509 2.80 -11.74 5.00
CA PRO A 509 2.69 -11.17 6.34
C PRO A 509 3.78 -11.68 7.30
N LEU A 510 4.12 -12.96 7.24
CA LEU A 510 5.04 -13.56 8.22
C LEU A 510 6.50 -13.15 8.01
N THR A 511 6.91 -12.90 6.77
CA THR A 511 8.27 -12.41 6.48
C THR A 511 8.35 -10.88 6.45
N TYR A 512 7.20 -10.21 6.66
CA TYR A 512 7.06 -8.75 6.54
C TYR A 512 7.61 -8.21 5.20
N SER A 513 7.52 -9.04 4.14
CA SER A 513 8.12 -8.77 2.83
C SER A 513 7.28 -9.38 1.73
N ILE A 514 6.72 -8.51 0.89
CA ILE A 514 5.96 -8.92 -0.30
C ILE A 514 6.87 -9.67 -1.27
N ALA A 515 8.13 -9.22 -1.42
CA ALA A 515 9.11 -9.85 -2.28
C ALA A 515 9.32 -11.33 -1.92
N TYR A 516 9.56 -11.62 -0.63
CA TYR A 516 9.78 -13.00 -0.17
C TYR A 516 8.53 -13.85 -0.29
N GLY A 517 7.34 -13.26 -0.08
CA GLY A 517 6.08 -13.95 -0.34
C GLY A 517 5.94 -14.39 -1.80
N LEU A 518 6.20 -13.49 -2.74
CA LEU A 518 6.12 -13.77 -4.18
C LEU A 518 7.19 -14.76 -4.63
N ILE A 519 8.44 -14.60 -4.16
CA ILE A 519 9.54 -15.53 -4.47
C ILE A 519 9.21 -16.93 -3.99
N GLY A 520 8.68 -17.08 -2.77
CA GLY A 520 8.23 -18.37 -2.24
C GLY A 520 7.12 -18.99 -3.09
N GLY A 521 6.15 -18.19 -3.52
CA GLY A 521 5.09 -18.60 -4.43
C GLY A 521 5.61 -19.09 -5.79
N ILE A 522 6.37 -18.25 -6.50
CA ILE A 522 6.92 -18.58 -7.83
C ILE A 522 7.88 -19.77 -7.73
N GLY A 523 8.75 -19.80 -6.71
CA GLY A 523 9.69 -20.89 -6.49
C GLY A 523 8.97 -22.23 -6.29
N THR A 524 7.90 -22.24 -5.48
CA THR A 524 7.10 -23.45 -5.27
C THR A 524 6.37 -23.88 -6.55
N TYR A 525 5.83 -22.91 -7.31
CA TYR A 525 5.22 -23.20 -8.62
C TYR A 525 6.22 -23.82 -9.60
N MET A 526 7.43 -23.28 -9.67
CA MET A 526 8.48 -23.82 -10.53
C MET A 526 8.84 -25.25 -10.13
N VAL A 527 9.06 -25.52 -8.83
CA VAL A 527 9.43 -26.85 -8.33
C VAL A 527 8.35 -27.89 -8.62
N LEU A 528 7.07 -27.55 -8.44
CA LEU A 528 5.98 -28.49 -8.66
C LEU A 528 5.71 -28.77 -10.14
N ASN A 529 5.88 -27.78 -11.01
CA ASN A 529 5.69 -27.94 -12.45
C ASN A 529 6.97 -28.37 -13.19
N LEU A 530 8.12 -28.40 -12.51
CA LEU A 530 9.39 -28.87 -13.06
C LEU A 530 9.29 -30.35 -13.49
N TRP A 531 8.52 -31.17 -12.77
CA TRP A 531 8.32 -32.58 -13.11
C TRP A 531 7.51 -32.76 -14.41
N ASP A 532 6.38 -32.06 -14.55
CA ASP A 532 5.55 -32.13 -15.77
C ASP A 532 6.24 -31.49 -16.98
N CYS A 533 6.98 -30.40 -16.77
CA CYS A 533 7.78 -29.77 -17.81
C CYS A 533 8.91 -30.71 -18.26
N GLY A 534 9.52 -31.44 -17.31
CA GLY A 534 10.50 -32.48 -17.58
C GLY A 534 9.93 -33.67 -18.36
N GLU A 535 8.76 -34.19 -17.99
CA GLU A 535 8.08 -35.26 -18.72
C GLU A 535 7.64 -34.83 -20.13
N GLY A 536 7.14 -33.60 -20.28
CA GLY A 536 6.81 -33.03 -21.59
C GLY A 536 8.03 -32.87 -22.50
N LEU A 537 9.18 -32.48 -21.94
CA LEU A 537 10.43 -32.32 -22.67
C LEU A 537 11.07 -33.68 -23.00
N LEU A 538 11.00 -34.67 -22.10
CA LEU A 538 11.45 -36.05 -22.33
C LEU A 538 10.56 -36.81 -23.33
N SER A 539 9.25 -36.55 -23.34
CA SER A 539 8.32 -37.02 -24.36
C SER A 539 8.64 -36.42 -25.74
N LYS A 540 8.94 -35.11 -25.78
CA LYS A 540 9.31 -34.39 -27.01
C LYS A 540 10.68 -34.84 -27.57
N TYR A 541 11.59 -35.30 -26.72
CA TYR A 541 12.87 -35.91 -27.11
C TYR A 541 12.81 -37.44 -27.30
N GLY A 542 11.61 -38.05 -27.21
CA GLY A 542 11.38 -39.45 -27.58
C GLY A 542 11.93 -40.50 -26.62
N ILE A 543 12.28 -40.14 -25.38
CA ILE A 543 12.89 -41.06 -24.40
C ILE A 543 11.82 -41.82 -23.60
N LEU A 544 10.63 -41.23 -23.41
CA LEU A 544 9.50 -41.85 -22.70
C LEU A 544 8.45 -42.35 -23.69
N LYS A 545 8.68 -43.54 -24.26
CA LYS A 545 7.65 -44.27 -25.01
C LYS A 545 6.92 -45.22 -24.06
N GLY A 546 5.89 -44.70 -23.38
CA GLY A 546 4.90 -45.54 -22.69
C GLY A 546 4.64 -45.18 -21.23
N VAL A 547 3.91 -44.09 -21.00
CA VAL A 547 2.89 -44.08 -19.93
C VAL A 547 1.62 -43.51 -20.54
N ARG A 548 0.59 -44.35 -20.62
CA ARG A 548 -0.74 -44.01 -21.07
C ARG A 548 -1.49 -43.44 -19.87
N SER A 549 -1.92 -42.18 -19.90
CA SER A 549 -3.20 -41.72 -19.32
C SER A 549 -3.43 -40.20 -19.52
N ASN A 550 -4.64 -39.90 -19.97
CA ASN A 550 -5.35 -38.62 -20.07
C ASN A 550 -4.80 -37.52 -20.98
N GLU A 551 -5.28 -37.61 -22.22
CA GLU A 551 -5.49 -36.55 -23.20
C GLU A 551 -5.99 -35.24 -22.56
N PHE A 552 -5.12 -34.25 -22.42
CA PHE A 552 -5.52 -32.84 -22.31
C PHE A 552 -5.07 -32.18 -23.62
N ILE A 553 -6.01 -32.07 -24.56
CA ILE A 553 -5.78 -31.45 -25.86
C ILE A 553 -5.55 -29.94 -25.64
N ILE A 554 -4.30 -29.51 -25.78
CA ILE A 554 -3.97 -28.14 -26.15
C ILE A 554 -4.16 -28.06 -27.67
N ASN A 555 -5.30 -27.56 -28.14
CA ASN A 555 -5.45 -27.16 -29.54
C ASN A 555 -5.49 -25.64 -29.65
N GLY A 556 -4.33 -25.06 -29.94
CA GLY A 556 -4.18 -23.77 -30.60
C GLY A 556 -3.28 -23.97 -31.81
N SER A 557 -3.84 -24.47 -32.91
CA SER A 557 -3.18 -24.57 -34.21
C SER A 557 -3.96 -23.74 -35.21
N LEU A 558 -3.30 -22.76 -35.83
CA LEU A 558 -3.81 -22.05 -37.00
C LEU A 558 -4.18 -23.06 -38.11
N GLY A 559 -5.35 -22.85 -38.73
CA GLY A 559 -5.78 -23.53 -39.94
C GLY A 559 -6.88 -22.72 -40.63
N GLU A 560 -6.67 -22.43 -41.92
CA GLU A 560 -7.54 -21.68 -42.82
C GLU A 560 -8.97 -22.25 -42.92
N ASN A 561 -9.91 -21.34 -43.20
CA ASN A 561 -11.26 -21.58 -43.72
C ASN A 561 -12.30 -22.28 -42.83
N GLY A 562 -13.22 -21.44 -42.32
CA GLY A 562 -14.65 -21.64 -42.60
C GLY A 562 -15.47 -22.50 -41.63
N VAL A 563 -16.12 -21.83 -40.68
CA VAL A 563 -17.44 -22.14 -40.08
C VAL A 563 -17.57 -23.49 -39.33
N ILE A 564 -18.05 -23.46 -38.07
CA ILE A 564 -19.30 -24.12 -37.59
C ILE A 564 -19.42 -24.10 -36.04
N LYS A 565 -20.52 -23.46 -35.61
CA LYS A 565 -21.50 -23.71 -34.51
C LYS A 565 -21.09 -23.77 -33.03
N GLU A 566 -21.65 -22.78 -32.31
CA GLU A 566 -22.15 -22.86 -30.93
C GLU A 566 -22.99 -24.12 -30.64
N SER A 567 -22.74 -24.74 -29.49
CA SER A 567 -23.76 -25.48 -28.73
C SER A 567 -23.54 -25.35 -27.22
N SER A 568 -24.27 -24.39 -26.64
CA SER A 568 -24.99 -24.42 -25.35
C SER A 568 -24.41 -25.20 -24.16
N VAL A 569 -23.90 -24.45 -23.16
CA VAL A 569 -23.81 -24.87 -21.75
C VAL A 569 -25.06 -24.34 -21.00
N VAL A 570 -26.14 -25.12 -21.03
CA VAL A 570 -27.33 -24.95 -20.17
C VAL A 570 -27.69 -26.32 -19.60
N GLU A 571 -26.80 -26.94 -18.82
CA GLU A 571 -27.18 -28.17 -18.08
C GLU A 571 -26.20 -28.49 -16.95
N SER A 572 -26.18 -27.69 -15.88
CA SER A 572 -25.61 -28.09 -14.58
C SER A 572 -26.18 -27.31 -13.39
N ARG A 573 -27.46 -26.93 -13.45
CA ARG A 573 -28.17 -26.23 -12.35
C ARG A 573 -29.32 -27.02 -11.73
N LYS A 574 -29.40 -28.35 -11.92
CA LYS A 574 -30.56 -29.15 -11.45
C LYS A 574 -30.23 -30.44 -10.69
N ALA A 575 -29.08 -30.53 -10.03
CA ALA A 575 -28.78 -31.67 -9.16
C ALA A 575 -28.18 -31.22 -7.83
N LEU A 576 -28.99 -30.55 -7.01
CA LEU A 576 -28.80 -30.40 -5.56
C LEU A 576 -30.07 -29.79 -4.94
N GLU A 577 -31.16 -30.57 -5.01
CA GLU A 577 -32.28 -30.53 -4.07
C GLU A 577 -32.48 -31.98 -3.60
N VAL A 578 -31.91 -32.34 -2.45
CA VAL A 578 -32.48 -33.18 -1.38
C VAL A 578 -31.81 -32.76 -0.07
#